data_AF-A0A803NCL5-F1
#
_entry.id   AF-A0A803NCL5-F1
#
_cell.length_a   1.000
_cell.length_b   1.000
_cell.length_c   1.000
_cell.angle_alpha   90.00
_cell.angle_beta   90.00
_cell.angle_gamma   90.00
#
_symmetry.space_group_name_H-M   'P 1'
#
loop_
_entity.id
_entity.type
_entity.pdbx_description
1 polymer ?
#
loop_
_entity_poly.entity_id
_entity_poly.type
_entity_poly.pdbx_seq_one_letter_code
_entity_poly.pdbx_strand_id
1 'polypeptide(L)'
;MDRLTRMFAGAGGALGHPPPDSPTLDTSEQVYISSLALLKMLKHAGVPMEVMGLMLGEFVDEYTVRVVDVFAMPQSGTGVSVEAVDHVFQTNMLDMLKQTGRPEMVVGWYHSHPGFGCWLSGVDINTQQFRAQKENTIPISHFSSLKNKSKHIHLLISSKPERKREDTMDRLTRMFAGAGGALGHPPPDSPTLDTSEQVYISSLALLKMLKHAGVPMEVMGLMLGEFVDEYTVRVVDVFAMPQSGTGVSVEAVDHVFQTNMLDMLKQTGRPEMVVGWYHSHPGFGCWLSGVDINTQQSFEALNQRAVAVVVDPIQSVKGKVVIDAFRLINPQTMMLGQEPRQTTSNLGHLNKPSIQALIHGLNRHYYSIAINYRKNELEEKMLLNLHKKKWTDGLTLKRFDSHSKTNEQTVQEMLNLAIKYNKAVQEEDELSPEKLAIANVGRQDAKKHLEEHVSNLMSSNIVQTLGTMLDTVVF
;
A
#
# COMPACT_ATOMS: atom_id res chain seq x y z
N MET A 1 25.07 -38.27 7.84
CA MET A 1 23.70 -38.72 7.57
C MET A 1 23.72 -40.10 6.90
N ASP A 2 24.42 -41.10 7.47
CA ASP A 2 24.58 -42.40 6.77
C ASP A 2 24.64 -43.61 7.72
N ARG A 3 24.07 -43.48 8.93
CA ARG A 3 24.03 -44.55 9.93
C ARG A 3 22.67 -44.82 10.56
N LEU A 4 21.60 -44.21 10.03
CA LEU A 4 20.22 -44.41 10.52
C LEU A 4 19.31 -45.17 9.54
N THR A 5 19.73 -45.36 8.29
CA THR A 5 18.91 -46.01 7.25
C THR A 5 19.01 -47.54 7.22
N ARG A 6 19.77 -48.17 8.13
CA ARG A 6 19.96 -49.64 8.18
C ARG A 6 19.34 -50.37 9.38
N MET A 7 18.55 -49.70 10.20
CA MET A 7 17.92 -50.34 11.39
C MET A 7 16.41 -50.59 11.29
N PHE A 8 15.75 -50.27 10.18
CA PHE A 8 14.31 -50.52 10.00
C PHE A 8 13.96 -51.46 8.82
N ALA A 9 14.92 -52.26 8.35
CA ALA A 9 14.67 -53.37 7.45
C ALA A 9 14.46 -54.65 8.27
N GLY A 10 13.26 -54.89 8.77
CA GLY A 10 12.94 -56.18 9.39
C GLY A 10 11.77 -56.21 10.37
N ALA A 11 10.56 -55.91 9.92
CA ALA A 11 9.33 -56.55 10.42
C ALA A 11 8.15 -56.08 9.54
N GLY A 12 7.65 -57.00 8.71
CA GLY A 12 6.62 -56.73 7.73
C GLY A 12 5.25 -56.41 8.33
N GLY A 13 4.58 -55.44 7.70
CA GLY A 13 3.14 -55.25 7.73
C GLY A 13 2.72 -54.79 6.34
N ALA A 14 1.90 -55.58 5.67
CA ALA A 14 1.48 -55.39 4.29
C ALA A 14 0.83 -54.00 4.07
N LEU A 15 1.47 -53.16 3.26
CA LEU A 15 0.87 -51.97 2.66
C LEU A 15 0.79 -52.24 1.16
N GLY A 16 -0.45 -52.34 0.67
CA GLY A 16 -0.74 -52.55 -0.74
C GLY A 16 -0.12 -51.44 -1.59
N HIS A 17 0.43 -51.83 -2.74
CA HIS A 17 0.77 -50.91 -3.82
C HIS A 17 -0.46 -50.07 -4.17
N PRO A 18 -0.34 -48.74 -4.36
CA PRO A 18 -1.40 -47.98 -5.00
C PRO A 18 -1.54 -48.49 -6.46
N PRO A 19 -2.77 -48.54 -7.01
CA PRO A 19 -2.98 -48.89 -8.41
C PRO A 19 -2.22 -47.91 -9.33
N PRO A 20 -1.80 -48.35 -10.53
CA PRO A 20 -0.92 -47.57 -11.41
C PRO A 20 -1.55 -46.30 -12.00
N ASP A 21 -2.83 -46.04 -11.73
CA ASP A 21 -3.63 -44.95 -12.31
C ASP A 21 -4.09 -43.92 -11.25
N SER A 22 -3.28 -43.63 -10.22
CA SER A 22 -3.50 -42.42 -9.41
C SER A 22 -2.86 -41.23 -10.11
N PRO A 23 -3.58 -40.13 -10.42
CA PRO A 23 -2.96 -38.95 -11.01
C PRO A 23 -1.87 -38.45 -10.07
N THR A 24 -0.62 -38.47 -10.55
CA THR A 24 0.50 -37.82 -9.88
C THR A 24 0.20 -36.33 -9.81
N LEU A 25 0.12 -35.76 -8.60
CA LEU A 25 -0.04 -34.32 -8.42
C LEU A 25 1.16 -33.63 -9.07
N ASP A 26 0.92 -32.94 -10.19
CA ASP A 26 1.94 -32.19 -10.89
C ASP A 26 2.10 -30.83 -10.20
N THR A 27 3.32 -30.45 -9.86
CA THR A 27 3.61 -29.21 -9.12
C THR A 27 3.64 -27.97 -10.03
N SER A 28 3.28 -28.13 -11.30
CA SER A 28 3.36 -27.10 -12.34
C SER A 28 2.05 -26.35 -12.62
N GLU A 29 1.00 -26.54 -11.81
CA GLU A 29 -0.25 -25.77 -11.98
C GLU A 29 0.00 -24.26 -11.82
N GLN A 30 -0.39 -23.47 -12.82
CA GLN A 30 -0.21 -22.02 -12.84
C GLN A 30 -1.54 -21.29 -12.99
N VAL A 31 -1.78 -20.30 -12.12
CA VAL A 31 -2.96 -19.44 -12.17
C VAL A 31 -2.55 -18.03 -12.57
N TYR A 32 -3.00 -17.60 -13.74
CA TYR A 32 -2.79 -16.24 -14.24
C TYR A 32 -4.00 -15.37 -13.92
N ILE A 33 -3.84 -14.44 -12.99
CA ILE A 33 -4.90 -13.50 -12.60
C ILE A 33 -4.68 -12.16 -13.30
N SER A 34 -5.68 -11.68 -14.03
CA SER A 34 -5.63 -10.37 -14.66
C SER A 34 -5.53 -9.26 -13.61
N SER A 35 -4.90 -8.14 -13.99
CA SER A 35 -4.78 -6.97 -13.11
C SER A 35 -6.15 -6.37 -12.75
N LEU A 36 -7.14 -6.49 -13.63
CA LEU A 36 -8.53 -6.11 -13.38
C LEU A 36 -9.18 -7.01 -12.32
N ALA A 37 -9.04 -8.33 -12.47
CA ALA A 37 -9.55 -9.32 -11.52
C ALA A 37 -8.97 -9.07 -10.13
N LEU A 38 -7.64 -8.91 -10.04
CA LEU A 38 -6.95 -8.65 -8.79
C LEU A 38 -7.41 -7.35 -8.13
N LEU A 39 -7.58 -6.27 -8.90
CA LEU A 39 -8.05 -4.98 -8.37
C LEU A 39 -9.48 -5.07 -7.82
N LYS A 40 -10.36 -5.82 -8.49
CA LYS A 40 -11.73 -6.06 -8.02
C LYS A 40 -11.76 -6.91 -6.76
N MET A 41 -10.94 -7.96 -6.67
CA MET A 41 -10.78 -8.75 -5.45
C MET A 41 -10.32 -7.86 -4.28
N LEU A 42 -9.29 -7.03 -4.50
CA LEU A 42 -8.75 -6.11 -3.48
C LEU A 42 -9.76 -5.06 -3.04
N LYS A 43 -10.55 -4.51 -3.97
CA LYS A 43 -11.65 -3.58 -3.64
C LYS A 43 -12.72 -4.28 -2.79
N HIS A 44 -13.01 -5.54 -3.08
CA HIS A 44 -13.99 -6.32 -2.32
C HIS A 44 -13.48 -6.62 -0.91
N ALA A 45 -12.20 -6.99 -0.77
CA ALA A 45 -11.54 -7.31 0.50
C ALA A 45 -11.23 -6.07 1.37
N GLY A 46 -11.53 -4.85 0.91
CA GLY A 46 -11.31 -3.60 1.66
C GLY A 46 -12.31 -3.35 2.80
N VAL A 47 -13.18 -4.32 3.09
CA VAL A 47 -14.18 -4.28 4.17
C VAL A 47 -13.63 -5.07 5.36
N PRO A 48 -13.85 -4.66 6.63
CA PRO A 48 -13.35 -5.37 7.81
C PRO A 48 -14.02 -6.74 8.08
N MET A 49 -14.72 -7.30 7.09
CA MET A 49 -15.43 -8.57 7.16
C MET A 49 -14.91 -9.51 6.07
N GLU A 50 -15.01 -10.83 6.30
CA GLU A 50 -14.68 -11.83 5.29
C GLU A 50 -15.61 -11.68 4.07
N VAL A 51 -15.01 -11.70 2.88
CA VAL A 51 -15.77 -11.58 1.62
C VAL A 51 -15.46 -12.78 0.73
N MET A 52 -16.42 -13.20 -0.09
CA MET A 52 -16.26 -14.28 -1.06
C MET A 52 -16.76 -13.85 -2.44
N GLY A 53 -16.14 -14.35 -3.50
CA GLY A 53 -16.60 -14.14 -4.87
C GLY A 53 -16.19 -15.25 -5.83
N LEU A 54 -16.66 -15.16 -7.07
CA LEU A 54 -16.35 -16.10 -8.14
C LEU A 54 -15.32 -15.52 -9.10
N MET A 55 -14.47 -16.41 -9.63
CA MET A 55 -13.48 -16.11 -10.65
C MET A 55 -14.02 -16.54 -12.02
N LEU A 56 -13.99 -15.62 -12.98
CA LEU A 56 -14.41 -15.82 -14.35
C LEU A 56 -13.18 -15.88 -15.25
N GLY A 57 -13.17 -16.84 -16.17
CA GLY A 57 -12.02 -17.06 -17.03
C GLY A 57 -12.16 -18.24 -17.95
N GLU A 58 -11.01 -18.76 -18.35
CA GLU A 58 -10.88 -19.93 -19.21
C GLU A 58 -9.80 -20.87 -18.67
N PHE A 59 -10.01 -22.17 -18.88
CA PHE A 59 -8.96 -23.18 -18.75
C PHE A 59 -8.22 -23.24 -20.08
N VAL A 60 -6.94 -22.85 -20.10
CA VAL A 60 -6.13 -22.80 -21.33
C VAL A 60 -5.60 -24.20 -21.67
N ASP A 61 -5.25 -24.97 -20.64
CA ASP A 61 -4.89 -26.39 -20.68
C ASP A 61 -5.18 -27.04 -19.31
N GLU A 62 -4.80 -28.31 -19.11
CA GLU A 62 -5.02 -29.04 -17.86
C GLU A 62 -4.24 -28.49 -16.66
N TYR A 63 -3.28 -27.58 -16.88
CA TYR A 63 -2.37 -27.06 -15.85
C TYR A 63 -2.44 -25.54 -15.68
N THR A 64 -3.14 -24.83 -16.57
CA THR A 64 -3.12 -23.37 -16.65
C THR A 64 -4.53 -22.79 -16.60
N VAL A 65 -4.81 -22.06 -15.52
CA VAL A 65 -6.07 -21.33 -15.34
C VAL A 65 -5.83 -19.85 -15.57
N ARG A 66 -6.58 -19.24 -16.50
CA ARG A 66 -6.53 -17.80 -16.74
C ARG A 66 -7.79 -17.13 -16.21
N VAL A 67 -7.64 -16.37 -15.13
CA VAL A 67 -8.71 -15.56 -14.53
C VAL A 67 -8.73 -14.19 -15.19
N VAL A 68 -9.77 -13.94 -15.98
CA VAL A 68 -9.95 -12.70 -16.74
C VAL A 68 -10.67 -11.65 -15.89
N ASP A 69 -11.69 -12.06 -15.15
CA ASP A 69 -12.49 -11.17 -14.32
C ASP A 69 -12.97 -11.88 -13.05
N VAL A 70 -13.51 -11.11 -12.09
CA VAL A 70 -14.06 -11.65 -10.85
C VAL A 70 -15.35 -10.93 -10.49
N PHE A 71 -16.20 -11.65 -9.78
CA PHE A 71 -17.43 -11.12 -9.27
C PHE A 71 -17.58 -11.31 -7.77
N ALA A 72 -17.94 -10.23 -7.09
CA ALA A 72 -18.25 -10.19 -5.68
C ALA A 72 -19.65 -10.76 -5.43
N MET A 73 -19.76 -11.80 -4.62
CA MET A 73 -21.07 -12.30 -4.22
C MET A 73 -21.66 -11.43 -3.09
N PRO A 74 -22.98 -11.16 -3.09
CA PRO A 74 -23.65 -10.50 -1.98
C PRO A 74 -23.51 -11.35 -0.72
N GLN A 75 -23.18 -10.69 0.40
CA GLN A 75 -22.84 -11.36 1.65
C GLN A 75 -24.10 -11.74 2.43
N SER A 76 -24.23 -13.01 2.81
CA SER A 76 -25.13 -13.48 3.87
C SER A 76 -24.32 -14.27 4.90
N GLY A 77 -23.79 -13.61 5.93
CA GLY A 77 -23.06 -14.29 7.01
C GLY A 77 -22.61 -13.34 8.11
N THR A 78 -22.49 -13.86 9.33
CA THR A 78 -21.98 -13.13 10.50
C THR A 78 -20.51 -13.42 10.73
N GLY A 79 -19.68 -12.37 10.72
CA GLY A 79 -18.41 -12.20 11.46
C GLY A 79 -17.23 -13.17 11.24
N VAL A 80 -17.47 -14.48 11.06
CA VAL A 80 -16.44 -15.54 11.09
C VAL A 80 -16.76 -16.71 10.14
N SER A 81 -17.81 -16.59 9.33
CA SER A 81 -18.16 -17.58 8.31
C SER A 81 -19.12 -16.98 7.28
N VAL A 82 -18.79 -17.10 5.99
CA VAL A 82 -19.70 -16.76 4.88
C VAL A 82 -20.44 -18.03 4.47
N GLU A 83 -21.70 -18.18 4.89
CA GLU A 83 -22.55 -19.29 4.45
C GLU A 83 -23.41 -18.90 3.23
N ALA A 84 -23.48 -19.83 2.29
CA ALA A 84 -24.47 -19.99 1.22
C ALA A 84 -24.55 -18.90 0.12
N VAL A 85 -24.09 -19.31 -1.05
CA VAL A 85 -24.32 -18.70 -2.37
C VAL A 85 -25.80 -18.82 -2.73
N ASP A 86 -26.45 -17.70 -3.09
CA ASP A 86 -27.73 -17.73 -3.79
C ASP A 86 -27.49 -18.19 -5.24
N HIS A 87 -27.84 -19.45 -5.52
CA HIS A 87 -27.71 -20.06 -6.85
C HIS A 87 -28.54 -19.31 -7.91
N VAL A 88 -29.62 -18.64 -7.49
CA VAL A 88 -30.46 -17.83 -8.38
C VAL A 88 -29.71 -16.58 -8.83
N PHE A 89 -29.02 -15.92 -7.91
CA PHE A 89 -28.22 -14.74 -8.20
C PHE A 89 -27.03 -15.05 -9.12
N GLN A 90 -26.32 -16.16 -8.87
CA GLN A 90 -25.24 -16.63 -9.74
C GLN A 90 -25.73 -16.90 -11.17
N THR A 91 -26.88 -17.57 -11.32
CA THR A 91 -27.44 -17.91 -12.63
C THR A 91 -27.87 -16.67 -13.40
N ASN A 92 -28.62 -15.76 -12.75
CA ASN A 92 -29.07 -14.50 -13.34
C ASN A 92 -27.90 -13.64 -13.81
N MET A 93 -26.82 -13.60 -13.03
CA MET A 93 -25.65 -12.80 -13.37
C MET A 93 -24.86 -13.41 -14.53
N LEU A 94 -24.72 -14.73 -14.58
CA LEU A 94 -24.12 -15.42 -15.72
C LEU A 94 -24.93 -15.21 -17.00
N ASP A 95 -26.26 -15.18 -16.91
CA ASP A 95 -27.12 -14.91 -18.07
C ASP A 95 -27.02 -13.45 -18.54
N MET A 96 -26.89 -12.48 -17.63
CA MET A 96 -26.58 -11.09 -18.00
C MET A 96 -25.20 -10.95 -18.67
N LEU A 97 -24.20 -11.71 -18.23
CA LEU A 97 -22.87 -11.72 -18.85
C LEU A 97 -22.90 -12.31 -20.27
N LYS A 98 -23.68 -13.38 -20.48
CA LYS A 98 -23.93 -13.93 -21.82
C LYS A 98 -24.64 -12.93 -22.73
N GLN A 99 -25.64 -12.20 -22.24
CA GLN A 99 -26.35 -11.16 -23.01
C GLN A 99 -25.45 -9.98 -23.39
N THR A 100 -24.42 -9.69 -22.61
CA THR A 100 -23.46 -8.60 -22.87
C THR A 100 -22.25 -9.04 -23.71
N GLY A 101 -22.27 -10.27 -24.24
CA GLY A 101 -21.22 -10.78 -25.13
C GLY A 101 -19.94 -11.23 -24.43
N ARG A 102 -20.00 -11.54 -23.12
CA ARG A 102 -18.87 -12.11 -22.36
C ARG A 102 -19.15 -13.59 -22.04
N PRO A 103 -18.62 -14.55 -22.83
CA PRO A 103 -18.90 -15.98 -22.66
C PRO A 103 -18.03 -16.67 -21.59
N GLU A 104 -17.37 -15.89 -20.72
CA GLU A 104 -16.43 -16.41 -19.72
C GLU A 104 -17.14 -17.33 -18.71
N MET A 105 -16.51 -18.47 -18.41
CA MET A 105 -17.04 -19.46 -17.47
C MET A 105 -16.47 -19.26 -16.07
N VAL A 106 -17.16 -19.81 -15.06
CA VAL A 106 -16.65 -19.79 -13.68
C VAL A 106 -15.52 -20.81 -13.57
N VAL A 107 -14.30 -20.34 -13.29
CA VAL A 107 -13.09 -21.17 -13.16
C VAL A 107 -12.72 -21.45 -11.69
N GLY A 108 -13.30 -20.69 -10.76
CA GLY A 108 -13.04 -20.88 -9.33
C GLY A 108 -13.71 -19.85 -8.43
N TRP A 109 -13.26 -19.78 -7.19
CA TRP A 109 -13.75 -18.83 -6.19
C TRP A 109 -12.59 -18.23 -5.40
N TYR A 110 -12.81 -17.04 -4.84
CA TYR A 110 -11.85 -16.35 -3.99
C TYR A 110 -12.53 -15.92 -2.69
N HIS A 111 -11.76 -15.78 -1.62
CA HIS A 111 -12.24 -15.20 -0.37
C HIS A 111 -11.13 -14.37 0.30
N SER A 112 -11.49 -13.60 1.33
CA SER A 112 -10.54 -12.80 2.11
C SER A 112 -10.65 -13.08 3.60
N HIS A 113 -9.51 -13.08 4.29
CA HIS A 113 -9.40 -13.11 5.75
C HIS A 113 -8.80 -11.78 6.25
N PRO A 114 -9.61 -10.81 6.70
CA PRO A 114 -9.08 -9.54 7.22
C PRO A 114 -8.24 -9.75 8.49
N GLY A 115 -6.98 -9.28 8.48
CA GLY A 115 -6.07 -9.39 9.63
C GLY A 115 -5.36 -10.74 9.80
N PHE A 116 -5.53 -11.61 8.81
CA PHE A 116 -5.19 -13.01 8.87
C PHE A 116 -4.53 -13.37 7.52
N GLY A 117 -3.38 -14.05 7.56
CA GLY A 117 -2.61 -14.42 6.36
C GLY A 117 -3.38 -15.34 5.39
N CYS A 118 -2.69 -15.83 4.35
CA CYS A 118 -3.31 -16.76 3.40
C CYS A 118 -3.40 -18.18 4.00
N TRP A 119 -4.58 -18.59 4.42
CA TRP A 119 -4.87 -19.98 4.81
C TRP A 119 -6.27 -20.39 4.39
N LEU A 120 -6.49 -21.71 4.30
CA LEU A 120 -7.82 -22.29 4.21
C LEU A 120 -8.30 -22.65 5.62
N SER A 121 -9.43 -22.10 6.04
CA SER A 121 -10.11 -22.54 7.26
C SER A 121 -10.71 -23.94 7.05
N GLY A 122 -11.07 -24.62 8.15
CA GLY A 122 -11.79 -25.90 8.04
C GLY A 122 -13.13 -25.79 7.28
N VAL A 123 -13.76 -24.60 7.28
CA VAL A 123 -14.97 -24.31 6.51
C VAL A 123 -14.66 -24.19 5.02
N ASP A 124 -13.52 -23.59 4.66
CA ASP A 124 -13.07 -23.45 3.28
C ASP A 124 -12.76 -24.81 2.64
N ILE A 125 -12.09 -25.69 3.41
CA ILE A 125 -11.80 -27.07 2.99
C ILE A 125 -13.10 -27.85 2.77
N ASN A 126 -14.07 -27.73 3.68
CA ASN A 126 -15.36 -28.39 3.54
C ASN A 126 -16.16 -27.85 2.34
N THR A 127 -16.08 -26.55 2.06
CA THR A 127 -16.74 -25.91 0.92
C THR A 127 -16.14 -26.38 -0.41
N GLN A 128 -14.81 -26.50 -0.48
CA GLN A 128 -14.11 -27.07 -1.62
C GLN A 128 -14.52 -28.53 -1.85
N GLN A 129 -14.57 -29.34 -0.80
CA GLN A 129 -14.94 -30.76 -0.87
C GLN A 129 -16.41 -30.98 -1.26
N PHE A 130 -17.32 -30.16 -0.72
CA PHE A 130 -18.75 -30.25 -1.05
C PHE A 130 -19.02 -29.91 -2.52
N ARG A 131 -18.28 -28.96 -3.10
CA ARG A 131 -18.38 -28.63 -4.53
C ARG A 131 -17.81 -29.71 -5.42
N ALA A 132 -16.65 -30.27 -5.06
CA ALA A 132 -16.07 -31.42 -5.77
C ALA A 132 -17.00 -32.65 -5.77
N GLN A 133 -17.80 -32.84 -4.72
CA GLN A 133 -18.80 -33.92 -4.64
C GLN A 133 -20.04 -33.70 -5.50
N LYS A 134 -20.43 -32.45 -5.78
CA LYS A 134 -21.62 -32.13 -6.59
C LYS A 134 -21.38 -32.26 -8.10
N GLU A 135 -20.13 -32.14 -8.53
CA GLU A 135 -19.73 -32.20 -9.94
C GLU A 135 -19.37 -33.62 -10.43
N ASN A 136 -19.09 -34.58 -9.53
CA ASN A 136 -18.69 -35.94 -9.90
C ASN A 136 -19.74 -37.01 -9.55
N THR A 137 -20.42 -37.48 -10.59
CA THR A 137 -20.94 -38.86 -10.65
C THR A 137 -19.71 -39.79 -10.84
N ILE A 138 -19.48 -40.78 -9.93
CA ILE A 138 -18.43 -41.85 -9.90
C ILE A 138 -17.16 -41.50 -9.04
N PRO A 139 -16.61 -42.43 -8.22
CA PRO A 139 -16.63 -42.32 -6.76
C PRO A 139 -15.31 -41.92 -6.08
N ILE A 140 -15.47 -41.36 -4.88
CA ILE A 140 -14.42 -40.98 -3.93
C ILE A 140 -14.01 -42.20 -3.11
N SER A 141 -12.73 -42.56 -3.16
CA SER A 141 -12.09 -43.33 -2.09
C SER A 141 -10.78 -42.66 -1.68
N HIS A 142 -10.65 -42.47 -0.37
CA HIS A 142 -9.51 -41.97 0.39
C HIS A 142 -9.30 -40.45 0.44
N PHE A 143 -9.88 -39.82 1.47
CA PHE A 143 -9.10 -39.00 2.40
C PHE A 143 -9.81 -38.94 3.76
N SER A 144 -9.40 -39.83 4.66
CA SER A 144 -9.66 -39.70 6.10
C SER A 144 -8.41 -40.11 6.84
N SER A 145 -7.72 -39.15 7.45
CA SER A 145 -7.03 -39.27 8.74
C SER A 145 -5.96 -38.19 8.84
N LEU A 146 -6.15 -37.23 9.75
CA LEU A 146 -5.23 -36.96 10.86
C LEU A 146 -5.68 -35.70 11.60
N LYS A 147 -6.47 -35.93 12.65
CA LYS A 147 -6.70 -34.98 13.75
C LYS A 147 -5.47 -34.97 14.67
N ASN A 148 -5.17 -33.79 15.20
CA ASN A 148 -4.57 -33.49 16.51
C ASN A 148 -3.35 -34.30 16.97
N LYS A 149 -2.27 -33.58 17.29
CA LYS A 149 -1.55 -33.73 18.57
C LYS A 149 -0.61 -32.55 18.84
N SER A 150 -0.98 -31.79 19.86
CA SER A 150 -0.09 -30.92 20.64
C SER A 150 0.24 -31.66 21.95
N LYS A 151 1.53 -31.78 22.31
CA LYS A 151 2.07 -31.67 23.69
C LYS A 151 3.58 -32.00 23.77
N HIS A 152 4.22 -31.16 24.59
CA HIS A 152 5.55 -31.15 25.23
C HIS A 152 6.49 -32.37 25.21
N ILE A 153 7.80 -32.06 25.15
CA ILE A 153 8.86 -32.74 25.93
C ILE A 153 9.82 -31.70 26.52
N HIS A 154 10.18 -31.91 27.78
CA HIS A 154 11.15 -31.18 28.61
C HIS A 154 12.21 -32.20 29.04
N LEU A 155 13.52 -31.95 28.89
CA LEU A 155 14.54 -32.35 29.87
C LEU A 155 15.93 -31.70 29.61
N LEU A 156 16.55 -31.33 30.73
CA LEU A 156 17.84 -30.70 30.96
C LEU A 156 19.07 -31.56 30.60
N ILE A 157 20.25 -30.93 30.47
CA ILE A 157 21.42 -31.12 31.36
C ILE A 157 22.48 -29.99 31.15
N SER A 158 22.75 -29.29 32.26
CA SER A 158 23.97 -28.65 32.81
C SER A 158 25.25 -28.44 31.97
N SER A 159 25.82 -27.22 32.00
CA SER A 159 27.07 -26.92 32.76
C SER A 159 27.55 -25.47 32.58
N LYS A 160 27.90 -24.79 33.68
CA LYS A 160 28.68 -23.53 33.73
C LYS A 160 30.18 -23.82 33.48
N PRO A 161 30.98 -22.82 33.05
CA PRO A 161 31.85 -22.15 34.05
C PRO A 161 31.99 -20.63 33.88
N GLU A 162 32.30 -19.95 34.98
CA GLU A 162 32.75 -18.55 35.07
C GLU A 162 34.24 -18.39 34.74
N ARG A 163 34.64 -17.29 34.06
CA ARG A 163 35.57 -16.26 34.60
C ARG A 163 35.97 -15.16 33.60
N LYS A 164 35.85 -13.90 34.07
CA LYS A 164 36.75 -12.72 33.96
C LYS A 164 37.35 -12.31 32.60
N ARG A 165 37.02 -11.09 32.13
CA ARG A 165 37.89 -9.89 32.08
C ARG A 165 37.27 -8.78 31.20
N GLU A 166 36.80 -7.72 31.85
CA GLU A 166 36.76 -6.37 31.27
C GLU A 166 38.19 -5.80 31.34
N ASP A 167 38.73 -5.38 30.19
CA ASP A 167 39.90 -4.47 30.04
C ASP A 167 40.29 -4.38 28.54
N THR A 168 39.34 -4.00 27.67
CA THR A 168 39.57 -3.89 26.22
C THR A 168 39.12 -2.57 25.59
N MET A 169 38.86 -1.54 26.41
CA MET A 169 38.52 -0.19 25.90
C MET A 169 39.60 0.89 26.14
N ASP A 170 40.69 0.59 26.86
CA ASP A 170 41.78 1.56 27.09
C ASP A 170 43.03 1.36 26.20
N ARG A 171 43.04 0.30 25.38
CA ARG A 171 44.14 -0.01 24.45
C ARG A 171 43.95 0.51 23.03
N LEU A 172 42.71 0.76 22.60
CA LEU A 172 42.39 1.34 21.29
C LEU A 172 42.63 2.86 21.25
N THR A 173 42.39 3.54 22.37
CA THR A 173 42.61 4.99 22.51
C THR A 173 44.10 5.38 22.53
N ARG A 174 45.01 4.46 22.90
CA ARG A 174 46.47 4.71 22.86
C ARG A 174 47.16 4.40 21.54
N MET A 175 46.52 3.69 20.61
CA MET A 175 47.06 3.50 19.25
C MET A 175 46.76 4.70 18.33
N PHE A 176 45.70 5.48 18.62
CA PHE A 176 45.38 6.69 17.86
C PHE A 176 46.23 7.92 18.22
N ALA A 177 46.93 7.91 19.36
CA ALA A 177 47.79 9.01 19.79
C ALA A 177 49.22 8.97 19.19
N GLY A 178 49.56 7.94 18.40
CA GLY A 178 50.91 7.71 17.86
C GLY A 178 51.10 7.98 16.37
N ALA A 179 50.03 8.32 15.63
CA ALA A 179 50.08 8.54 14.18
C ALA A 179 49.81 10.02 13.85
N GLY A 180 50.59 10.91 14.45
CA GLY A 180 50.70 12.29 13.99
C GLY A 180 51.58 12.35 12.75
N GLY A 181 50.96 12.53 11.57
CA GLY A 181 51.69 12.91 10.35
C GLY A 181 51.31 12.09 9.12
N ALA A 182 50.13 12.34 8.55
CA ALA A 182 49.83 12.20 7.12
C ALA A 182 48.37 12.59 6.87
N LEU A 183 48.03 13.88 7.01
CA LEU A 183 46.81 14.41 6.41
C LEU A 183 47.07 14.57 4.90
N GLY A 184 46.85 13.47 4.17
CA GLY A 184 46.76 13.50 2.73
C GLY A 184 45.53 14.32 2.33
N HIS A 185 45.74 15.33 1.49
CA HIS A 185 44.66 15.89 0.69
C HIS A 185 43.92 14.75 -0.02
N PRO A 186 42.57 14.76 -0.07
CA PRO A 186 41.86 13.84 -0.96
C PRO A 186 42.36 14.11 -2.40
N PRO A 187 42.56 13.04 -3.21
CA PRO A 187 42.96 13.21 -4.60
C PRO A 187 41.97 14.13 -5.33
N PRO A 188 42.44 14.96 -6.29
CA PRO A 188 41.62 15.99 -6.94
C PRO A 188 40.43 15.46 -7.75
N ASP A 189 40.34 14.15 -7.96
CA ASP A 189 39.26 13.45 -8.68
C ASP A 189 38.39 12.58 -7.76
N SER A 190 38.26 12.90 -6.47
CA SER A 190 37.19 12.30 -5.66
C SER A 190 35.85 12.90 -6.11
N PRO A 191 34.86 12.10 -6.54
CA PRO A 191 33.56 12.61 -6.99
C PRO A 191 32.94 13.41 -5.84
N THR A 192 32.86 14.73 -6.05
CA THR A 192 32.23 15.63 -5.07
C THR A 192 30.72 15.57 -5.30
N LEU A 193 29.97 15.40 -4.21
CA LEU A 193 28.51 15.35 -4.27
C LEU A 193 27.99 16.73 -4.71
N ASP A 194 27.20 16.75 -5.77
CA ASP A 194 26.60 17.97 -6.28
C ASP A 194 25.20 18.19 -5.70
N THR A 195 24.86 19.45 -5.53
CA THR A 195 23.50 19.93 -5.26
C THR A 195 22.45 19.61 -6.31
N SER A 196 22.86 19.25 -7.52
CA SER A 196 21.97 18.94 -8.65
C SER A 196 21.36 17.54 -8.59
N GLU A 197 21.71 16.72 -7.59
CA GLU A 197 21.20 15.35 -7.48
C GLU A 197 19.67 15.31 -7.36
N GLN A 198 19.06 14.37 -8.09
CA GLN A 198 17.61 14.18 -8.16
C GLN A 198 17.22 12.71 -7.99
N VAL A 199 16.10 12.51 -7.29
CA VAL A 199 15.46 11.20 -7.14
C VAL A 199 14.18 11.20 -7.97
N TYR A 200 14.12 10.33 -8.97
CA TYR A 200 12.89 10.09 -9.73
C TYR A 200 12.10 8.94 -9.11
N ILE A 201 10.94 9.26 -8.54
CA ILE A 201 10.04 8.27 -7.95
C ILE A 201 8.92 7.96 -8.94
N SER A 202 8.66 6.68 -9.18
CA SER A 202 7.54 6.23 -10.00
C SER A 202 6.18 6.42 -9.31
N SER A 203 5.12 6.58 -10.10
CA SER A 203 3.75 6.68 -9.58
C SER A 203 3.36 5.44 -8.76
N LEU A 204 3.81 4.25 -9.17
CA LEU A 204 3.57 2.99 -8.45
C LEU A 204 4.24 2.97 -7.09
N ALA A 205 5.53 3.35 -7.04
CA ALA A 205 6.31 3.39 -5.81
C ALA A 205 5.65 4.34 -4.78
N LEU A 206 5.26 5.54 -5.23
CA LEU A 206 4.61 6.53 -4.38
C LEU A 206 3.29 6.01 -3.77
N LEU A 207 2.44 5.37 -4.58
CA LEU A 207 1.18 4.80 -4.10
C LEU A 207 1.39 3.67 -3.09
N LYS A 208 2.39 2.81 -3.32
CA LYS A 208 2.74 1.74 -2.38
C LYS A 208 3.26 2.30 -1.06
N MET A 209 4.15 3.31 -1.09
CA MET A 209 4.64 3.98 0.11
C MET A 209 3.50 4.58 0.91
N LEU A 210 2.60 5.33 0.27
CA LEU A 210 1.46 5.98 0.94
C LEU A 210 0.47 4.96 1.53
N LYS A 211 0.18 3.87 0.80
CA LYS A 211 -0.69 2.80 1.30
C LYS A 211 -0.08 2.13 2.53
N HIS A 212 1.24 1.89 2.51
CA HIS A 212 1.94 1.26 3.61
C HIS A 212 2.05 2.18 4.82
N ALA A 213 2.35 3.47 4.60
CA ALA A 213 2.48 4.49 5.63
C ALA A 213 1.15 4.83 6.32
N GLY A 214 -0.02 4.45 5.79
CA GLY A 214 -1.32 4.77 6.36
C GLY A 214 -1.63 4.21 7.76
N VAL A 215 -0.70 3.48 8.37
CA VAL A 215 -0.79 2.95 9.74
C VAL A 215 -0.24 3.98 10.72
N PRO A 216 -0.85 4.18 11.91
CA PRO A 216 -0.38 5.15 12.92
C PRO A 216 0.96 4.77 13.59
N MET A 217 1.72 3.85 13.01
CA MET A 217 3.01 3.37 13.48
C MET A 217 4.04 3.59 12.37
N GLU A 218 5.30 3.79 12.75
CA GLU A 218 6.38 3.95 11.79
C GLU A 218 6.62 2.64 11.02
N VAL A 219 6.45 2.68 9.70
CA VAL A 219 6.74 1.57 8.80
C VAL A 219 8.04 1.81 8.06
N MET A 220 8.74 0.74 7.69
CA MET A 220 9.93 0.79 6.84
C MET A 220 9.76 -0.13 5.62
N GLY A 221 10.36 0.26 4.50
CA GLY A 221 10.49 -0.60 3.33
C GLY A 221 11.73 -0.30 2.50
N LEU A 222 11.98 -1.17 1.52
CA LEU A 222 13.11 -1.03 0.62
C LEU A 222 12.67 -0.48 -0.73
N MET A 223 13.55 0.34 -1.32
CA MET A 223 13.36 0.94 -2.62
C MET A 223 14.18 0.19 -3.66
N LEU A 224 13.51 -0.20 -4.74
CA LEU A 224 14.09 -0.90 -5.88
C LEU A 224 14.17 0.02 -7.09
N GLY A 225 15.30 -0.06 -7.78
CA GLY A 225 15.52 0.78 -8.94
C GLY A 225 16.89 0.62 -9.55
N GLU A 226 17.31 1.67 -10.23
CA GLU A 226 18.61 1.74 -10.89
C GLU A 226 19.26 3.11 -10.69
N PHE A 227 20.58 3.11 -10.65
CA PHE A 227 21.40 4.31 -10.71
C PHE A 227 21.70 4.58 -12.19
N VAL A 228 21.17 5.67 -12.75
CA VAL A 228 21.33 5.97 -14.18
C VAL A 228 22.66 6.65 -14.46
N ASP A 229 22.95 7.70 -13.70
CA ASP A 229 24.18 8.48 -13.75
C ASP A 229 24.55 8.91 -12.31
N GLU A 230 25.56 9.76 -12.14
CA GLU A 230 26.02 10.23 -10.83
C GLU A 230 25.02 11.15 -10.11
N TYR A 231 24.14 11.82 -10.87
CA TYR A 231 23.20 12.83 -10.34
C TYR A 231 21.75 12.34 -10.26
N THR A 232 21.45 11.15 -10.77
CA THR A 232 20.08 10.68 -10.97
C THR A 232 19.89 9.28 -10.40
N VAL A 233 19.00 9.18 -9.41
CA VAL A 233 18.54 7.91 -8.86
C VAL A 233 17.12 7.65 -9.32
N ARG A 234 16.85 6.49 -9.94
CA ARG A 234 15.50 6.12 -10.38
C ARG A 234 14.93 5.03 -9.48
N VAL A 235 13.88 5.35 -8.74
CA VAL A 235 13.09 4.41 -7.94
C VAL A 235 11.92 3.92 -8.79
N VAL A 236 11.96 2.65 -9.18
CA VAL A 236 10.94 2.02 -10.03
C VAL A 236 9.85 1.39 -9.19
N ASP A 237 10.22 0.66 -8.14
CA ASP A 237 9.27 -0.02 -7.26
C ASP A 237 9.72 0.02 -5.80
N VAL A 238 8.79 -0.29 -4.90
CA VAL A 238 9.07 -0.48 -3.48
C VAL A 238 8.35 -1.71 -2.96
N PHE A 239 8.90 -2.28 -1.89
CA PHE A 239 8.18 -3.27 -1.09
C PHE A 239 8.33 -2.99 0.39
N ALA A 240 7.31 -3.39 1.14
CA ALA A 240 7.26 -3.26 2.59
C ALA A 240 8.10 -4.36 3.24
N MET A 241 8.87 -4.00 4.27
CA MET A 241 9.51 -5.00 5.13
C MET A 241 8.54 -5.38 6.25
N PRO A 242 8.47 -6.66 6.64
CA PRO A 242 7.68 -7.06 7.80
C PRO A 242 8.25 -6.39 9.06
N GLN A 243 7.39 -5.72 9.82
CA GLN A 243 7.81 -5.02 11.02
C GLN A 243 8.21 -6.02 12.12
N SER A 244 9.44 -5.92 12.60
CA SER A 244 9.91 -6.56 13.82
C SER A 244 10.32 -5.48 14.82
N GLY A 245 9.37 -4.72 15.38
CA GLY A 245 9.70 -3.61 16.28
C GLY A 245 8.55 -3.15 17.18
N THR A 246 8.89 -2.59 18.34
CA THR A 246 7.99 -1.85 19.23
C THR A 246 7.68 -0.48 18.62
N GLY A 247 6.53 0.11 18.93
CA GLY A 247 5.88 1.17 18.14
C GLY A 247 6.58 2.52 17.90
N VAL A 248 7.89 2.63 18.10
CA VAL A 248 8.68 3.87 17.93
C VAL A 248 10.04 3.63 17.23
N SER A 249 10.42 2.40 16.88
CA SER A 249 11.63 2.15 16.10
C SER A 249 11.51 0.88 15.25
N VAL A 250 12.04 0.92 14.03
CA VAL A 250 12.11 -0.26 13.17
C VAL A 250 13.47 -0.93 13.33
N GLU A 251 13.54 -1.90 14.23
CA GLU A 251 14.75 -2.68 14.48
C GLU A 251 14.81 -3.89 13.54
N ALA A 252 15.97 -4.08 12.90
CA ALA A 252 16.34 -5.21 12.05
C ALA A 252 15.66 -5.31 10.67
N VAL A 253 16.43 -4.93 9.65
CA VAL A 253 16.24 -5.45 8.28
C VAL A 253 16.50 -6.95 8.32
N ASP A 254 15.47 -7.77 8.09
CA ASP A 254 15.66 -9.20 7.93
C ASP A 254 16.31 -9.50 6.58
N HIS A 255 17.60 -9.80 6.60
CA HIS A 255 18.38 -10.16 5.42
C HIS A 255 17.84 -11.41 4.71
N VAL A 256 17.21 -12.34 5.44
CA VAL A 256 16.63 -13.56 4.85
C VAL A 256 15.41 -13.20 4.02
N PHE A 257 14.50 -12.39 4.59
CA PHE A 257 13.34 -11.89 3.87
C PHE A 257 13.76 -11.06 2.64
N GLN A 258 14.72 -10.16 2.79
CA GLN A 258 15.23 -9.34 1.69
C GLN A 258 15.76 -10.21 0.54
N THR A 259 16.59 -11.22 0.84
CA THR A 259 17.19 -12.08 -0.19
C THR A 259 16.13 -12.90 -0.92
N ASN A 260 15.23 -13.53 -0.17
CA ASN A 260 14.13 -14.32 -0.74
C ASN A 260 13.22 -13.45 -1.62
N MET A 261 12.86 -12.25 -1.17
CA MET A 261 12.02 -11.32 -1.93
C MET A 261 12.71 -10.87 -3.22
N LEU A 262 14.00 -10.54 -3.16
CA LEU A 262 14.77 -10.15 -4.34
C LEU A 262 14.86 -11.30 -5.36
N ASP A 263 15.03 -12.53 -4.91
CA ASP A 263 15.09 -13.69 -5.79
C ASP A 263 13.73 -14.02 -6.43
N MET A 264 12.63 -13.85 -5.69
CA MET A 264 11.28 -13.93 -6.26
C MET A 264 11.04 -12.85 -7.31
N LEU A 265 11.49 -11.61 -7.06
CA LEU A 265 11.33 -10.51 -8.01
C LEU A 265 12.14 -10.75 -9.30
N LYS A 266 13.36 -11.28 -9.20
CA LYS A 266 14.16 -11.67 -10.37
C LYS A 266 13.42 -12.68 -11.25
N GLN A 267 12.73 -13.66 -10.66
CA GLN A 267 11.94 -14.65 -11.40
C GLN A 267 10.78 -14.00 -12.17
N THR A 268 10.19 -12.94 -11.63
CA THR A 268 9.11 -12.18 -12.29
C THR A 268 9.58 -11.20 -13.37
N GLY A 269 10.87 -11.23 -13.73
CA GLY A 269 11.46 -10.32 -14.71
C GLY A 269 11.76 -8.93 -14.17
N ARG A 270 11.95 -8.81 -12.84
CA ARG A 270 12.29 -7.56 -12.13
C ARG A 270 13.68 -7.67 -11.51
N PRO A 271 14.76 -7.42 -12.27
CA PRO A 271 16.14 -7.54 -11.81
C PRO A 271 16.66 -6.28 -11.09
N GLU A 272 15.79 -5.36 -10.68
CA GLU A 272 16.21 -4.11 -10.04
C GLU A 272 16.95 -4.34 -8.72
N MET A 273 17.94 -3.48 -8.45
CA MET A 273 18.72 -3.52 -7.22
C MET A 273 18.13 -2.60 -6.16
N VAL A 274 18.54 -2.79 -4.90
CA VAL A 274 18.16 -1.90 -3.81
C VAL A 274 18.92 -0.58 -3.95
N VAL A 275 18.20 0.52 -4.15
CA VAL A 275 18.75 1.88 -4.29
C VAL A 275 18.65 2.71 -3.02
N GLY A 276 17.90 2.23 -2.03
CA GLY A 276 17.71 2.91 -0.76
C GLY A 276 16.57 2.29 0.04
N TRP A 277 16.11 3.03 1.04
CA TRP A 277 15.02 2.63 1.93
C TRP A 277 14.12 3.82 2.21
N TYR A 278 12.87 3.53 2.58
CA TYR A 278 11.92 4.56 3.00
C TYR A 278 11.31 4.18 4.34
N HIS A 279 10.90 5.19 5.08
CA HIS A 279 10.09 5.01 6.28
C HIS A 279 9.06 6.13 6.43
N SER A 280 8.12 5.94 7.36
CA SER A 280 7.08 6.93 7.64
C SER A 280 7.28 7.60 8.99
N HIS A 281 7.05 8.91 9.06
CA HIS A 281 6.92 9.67 10.30
C HIS A 281 5.51 10.26 10.38
N PRO A 282 4.53 9.54 10.96
CA PRO A 282 3.15 10.01 10.99
C PRO A 282 3.00 11.24 11.88
N GLY A 283 2.80 12.42 11.29
CA GLY A 283 2.51 13.67 12.00
C GLY A 283 3.72 14.46 12.53
N PHE A 284 4.93 13.93 12.38
CA PHE A 284 6.17 14.59 12.85
C PHE A 284 6.89 15.39 11.74
N GLY A 285 6.43 15.32 10.49
CA GLY A 285 7.13 15.88 9.33
C GLY A 285 8.31 15.02 8.87
N CYS A 286 9.06 15.50 7.86
CA CYS A 286 10.16 14.75 7.26
C CYS A 286 11.52 15.19 7.84
N TRP A 287 12.13 14.34 8.66
CA TRP A 287 13.50 14.50 9.18
C TRP A 287 14.08 13.11 9.52
N LEU A 288 15.37 13.02 9.83
CA LEU A 288 15.99 11.77 10.27
C LEU A 288 16.29 11.82 11.77
N SER A 289 15.83 10.81 12.51
CA SER A 289 16.19 10.61 13.91
C SER A 289 17.60 10.03 14.07
N GLY A 290 18.12 10.01 15.30
CA GLY A 290 19.42 9.36 15.56
C GLY A 290 19.44 7.87 15.18
N VAL A 291 18.29 7.18 15.30
CA VAL A 291 18.14 5.78 14.89
C VAL A 291 18.15 5.67 13.36
N ASP A 292 17.47 6.60 12.67
CA ASP A 292 17.45 6.64 11.21
C ASP A 292 18.83 6.95 10.62
N ILE A 293 19.59 7.83 11.25
CA ILE A 293 20.97 8.15 10.86
C ILE A 293 21.86 6.90 10.96
N ASN A 294 21.78 6.14 12.06
CA ASN A 294 22.57 4.91 12.22
C ASN A 294 22.17 3.84 11.19
N THR A 295 20.87 3.74 10.89
CA THR A 295 20.34 2.82 9.88
C THR A 295 20.83 3.21 8.48
N GLN A 296 20.70 4.49 8.14
CA GLN A 296 21.19 5.03 6.87
C GLN A 296 22.71 4.84 6.72
N GLN A 297 23.50 5.03 7.78
CA GLN A 297 24.94 4.79 7.76
C GLN A 297 25.27 3.33 7.40
N SER A 298 24.46 2.39 7.87
CA SER A 298 24.60 0.96 7.55
C SER A 298 24.28 0.68 6.07
N PHE A 299 23.26 1.34 5.51
CA PHE A 299 22.95 1.25 4.08
C PHE A 299 24.00 1.93 3.20
N GLU A 300 24.56 3.07 3.64
CA GLU A 300 25.63 3.78 2.92
C GLU A 300 26.95 2.98 2.89
N ALA A 301 27.21 2.15 3.90
CA ALA A 301 28.35 1.23 3.90
C ALA A 301 28.23 0.14 2.82
N LEU A 302 27.01 -0.28 2.48
CA LEU A 302 26.75 -1.22 1.37
C LEU A 302 26.75 -0.50 0.03
N ASN A 303 26.15 0.68 -0.03
CA ASN A 303 26.09 1.51 -1.23
C ASN A 303 26.14 2.99 -0.85
N GLN A 304 27.24 3.65 -1.20
CA GLN A 304 27.48 5.07 -0.88
C GLN A 304 26.39 6.01 -1.41
N ARG A 305 25.61 5.58 -2.41
CA ARG A 305 24.52 6.38 -3.01
C ARG A 305 23.13 6.02 -2.47
N ALA A 306 23.04 5.21 -1.43
CA ALA A 306 21.77 4.88 -0.78
C ALA A 306 21.01 6.16 -0.39
N VAL A 307 19.71 6.18 -0.67
CA VAL A 307 18.82 7.30 -0.33
C VAL A 307 17.86 6.88 0.77
N ALA A 308 17.67 7.73 1.78
CA ALA A 308 16.61 7.59 2.77
C ALA A 308 15.43 8.47 2.39
N VAL A 309 14.24 7.90 2.22
CA VAL A 309 13.01 8.66 1.92
C VAL A 309 12.09 8.65 3.12
N VAL A 310 11.60 9.83 3.52
CA VAL A 310 10.68 9.98 4.65
C VAL A 310 9.33 10.47 4.15
N VAL A 311 8.27 9.75 4.50
CA VAL A 311 6.89 10.07 4.09
C VAL A 311 6.05 10.39 5.32
N ASP A 312 5.36 11.53 5.33
CA ASP A 312 4.37 11.85 6.36
C ASP A 312 2.94 11.69 5.78
N PRO A 313 2.25 10.58 6.05
CA PRO A 313 0.91 10.32 5.54
C PRO A 313 -0.18 11.19 6.21
N ILE A 314 0.06 11.70 7.42
CA ILE A 314 -0.93 12.46 8.18
C ILE A 314 -0.97 13.91 7.68
N GLN A 315 0.20 14.52 7.49
CA GLN A 315 0.29 15.89 6.95
C GLN A 315 0.07 15.94 5.43
N SER A 316 0.18 14.80 4.74
CA SER A 316 -0.13 14.68 3.32
C SER A 316 -1.63 14.82 3.06
N VAL A 317 -2.03 15.96 2.49
CA VAL A 317 -3.43 16.24 2.11
C VAL A 317 -3.60 16.22 0.59
N LYS A 318 -4.85 16.09 0.12
CA LYS A 318 -5.17 16.12 -1.31
C LYS A 318 -4.64 17.42 -1.94
N GLY A 319 -3.60 17.30 -2.76
CA GLY A 319 -2.94 18.42 -3.44
C GLY A 319 -1.47 18.63 -3.03
N LYS A 320 -1.05 18.15 -1.86
CA LYS A 320 0.36 18.20 -1.43
C LYS A 320 0.72 16.94 -0.65
N VAL A 321 1.61 16.15 -1.23
CA VAL A 321 2.24 15.01 -0.53
C VAL A 321 3.49 15.53 0.18
N VAL A 322 3.59 15.28 1.48
CA VAL A 322 4.74 15.62 2.32
C VAL A 322 5.71 14.44 2.26
N ILE A 323 6.76 14.61 1.46
CA ILE A 323 7.80 13.62 1.22
C ILE A 323 9.12 14.34 0.97
N ASP A 324 10.18 13.87 1.60
CA ASP A 324 11.54 14.34 1.36
C ASP A 324 12.51 13.16 1.30
N ALA A 325 13.61 13.37 0.57
CA ALA A 325 14.70 12.42 0.44
C ALA A 325 15.95 13.01 1.07
N PHE A 326 16.70 12.19 1.80
CA PHE A 326 17.88 12.60 2.55
C PHE A 326 19.05 11.66 2.27
N ARG A 327 20.26 12.20 2.42
CA ARG A 327 21.52 11.45 2.51
C ARG A 327 22.42 12.05 3.58
N LEU A 328 23.24 11.23 4.23
CA LEU A 328 24.15 11.70 5.26
C LEU A 328 25.31 12.50 4.68
N ILE A 329 25.85 13.38 5.52
CA ILE A 329 27.10 14.08 5.29
C ILE A 329 28.19 13.34 6.06
N ASN A 330 29.35 13.11 5.43
CA ASN A 330 30.48 12.55 6.15
C ASN A 330 30.93 13.54 7.24
N PRO A 331 30.92 13.16 8.53
CA PRO A 331 31.31 14.04 9.63
C PRO A 331 32.76 14.53 9.52
N GLN A 332 33.64 13.78 8.86
CA GLN A 332 35.03 14.18 8.63
C GLN A 332 35.13 15.42 7.75
N THR A 333 34.26 15.54 6.73
CA THR A 333 34.22 16.70 5.83
C THR A 333 33.78 17.97 6.57
N MET A 334 32.83 17.83 7.50
CA MET A 334 32.40 18.95 8.34
C MET A 334 33.50 19.46 9.28
N MET A 335 34.27 18.54 9.89
CA MET A 335 35.38 18.93 10.78
C MET A 335 36.49 19.66 10.02
N LEU A 336 36.60 19.41 8.71
CA LEU A 336 37.52 20.11 7.81
C LEU A 336 37.02 21.49 7.37
N GLY A 337 35.81 21.90 7.77
CA GLY A 337 35.21 23.17 7.39
C GLY A 337 34.93 23.33 5.89
N GLN A 338 35.01 22.24 5.12
CA GLN A 338 34.69 22.23 3.70
C GLN A 338 33.18 22.11 3.53
N GLU A 339 32.61 22.90 2.61
CA GLU A 339 31.21 22.72 2.25
C GLU A 339 31.01 21.31 1.68
N PRO A 340 30.07 20.53 2.22
CA PRO A 340 29.96 19.10 1.90
C PRO A 340 29.44 18.85 0.47
N ARG A 341 28.94 19.89 -0.21
CA ARG A 341 28.41 19.81 -1.57
C ARG A 341 28.91 20.97 -2.41
N GLN A 342 29.18 20.71 -3.69
CA GLN A 342 29.39 21.78 -4.67
C GLN A 342 28.04 22.27 -5.17
N THR A 343 27.81 23.59 -5.13
CA THR A 343 26.58 24.20 -5.66
C THR A 343 26.76 24.56 -7.12
N THR A 344 26.43 23.65 -8.03
CA THR A 344 26.48 23.93 -9.48
C THR A 344 25.15 24.44 -10.03
N SER A 345 24.05 24.26 -9.30
CA SER A 345 22.69 24.55 -9.78
C SER A 345 21.77 25.16 -8.71
N ASN A 346 20.75 25.89 -9.17
CA ASN A 346 19.75 26.52 -8.29
C ASN A 346 18.68 25.52 -7.78
N LEU A 347 18.67 24.29 -8.28
CA LEU A 347 17.65 23.29 -7.93
C LEU A 347 17.68 22.91 -6.44
N GLY A 348 18.86 22.88 -5.83
CA GLY A 348 19.02 22.57 -4.40
C GLY A 348 18.44 23.61 -3.44
N HIS A 349 18.13 24.83 -3.90
CA HIS A 349 17.65 25.95 -3.07
C HIS A 349 16.15 26.25 -3.23
N LEU A 350 15.43 25.46 -4.04
CA LEU A 350 14.02 25.74 -4.38
C LEU A 350 13.05 25.44 -3.24
N ASN A 351 13.35 24.48 -2.37
CA ASN A 351 12.49 24.11 -1.24
C ASN A 351 13.07 24.65 0.07
N LYS A 352 12.33 25.55 0.73
CA LYS A 352 12.70 26.01 2.07
C LYS A 352 12.49 24.86 3.05
N PRO A 353 13.53 24.45 3.80
CA PRO A 353 13.38 23.38 4.76
C PRO A 353 12.46 23.76 5.91
N SER A 354 11.78 22.77 6.48
CA SER A 354 11.01 22.96 7.71
C SER A 354 11.92 23.33 8.88
N ILE A 355 11.44 24.22 9.76
CA ILE A 355 12.15 24.62 10.99
C ILE A 355 12.44 23.39 11.86
N GLN A 356 11.51 22.41 11.90
CA GLN A 356 11.71 21.17 12.65
C GLN A 356 12.88 20.36 12.08
N ALA A 357 12.97 20.21 10.77
CA ALA A 357 14.08 19.49 10.13
C ALA A 357 15.43 20.17 10.41
N LEU A 358 15.47 21.52 10.44
CA LEU A 358 16.67 22.27 10.79
C LEU A 358 17.13 22.04 12.24
N ILE A 359 16.18 21.94 13.19
CA ILE A 359 16.47 21.63 14.59
C ILE A 359 17.05 20.21 14.72
N HIS A 360 16.53 19.25 13.95
CA HIS A 360 16.97 17.86 13.93
C HIS A 360 18.21 17.60 13.06
N GLY A 361 18.95 18.65 12.68
CA GLY A 361 20.29 18.51 12.10
C GLY A 361 20.36 18.48 10.58
N LEU A 362 19.31 18.95 9.88
CA LEU A 362 19.40 19.22 8.45
C LEU A 362 20.52 20.25 8.16
N ASN A 363 21.32 19.99 7.12
CA ASN A 363 22.55 20.70 6.77
C ASN A 363 23.70 20.58 7.78
N ARG A 364 23.56 19.73 8.81
CA ARG A 364 24.65 19.31 9.69
C ARG A 364 24.95 17.83 9.45
N HIS A 365 24.03 16.94 9.82
CA HIS A 365 24.27 15.50 9.72
C HIS A 365 23.84 14.92 8.37
N TYR A 366 22.88 15.56 7.70
CA TYR A 366 22.33 15.11 6.42
C TYR A 366 21.85 16.30 5.59
N TYR A 367 21.67 16.09 4.30
CA TYR A 367 21.14 17.07 3.36
C TYR A 367 19.91 16.54 2.65
N SER A 368 19.06 17.45 2.16
CA SER A 368 17.88 17.12 1.35
C SER A 368 18.23 17.01 -0.14
N ILE A 369 17.60 16.06 -0.81
CA ILE A 369 17.70 15.79 -2.25
C ILE A 369 16.36 16.13 -2.90
N ALA A 370 16.40 16.75 -4.08
CA ALA A 370 15.18 17.08 -4.82
C ALA A 370 14.50 15.82 -5.36
N ILE A 371 13.21 15.68 -5.08
CA ILE A 371 12.38 14.59 -5.60
C ILE A 371 11.62 15.07 -6.84
N ASN A 372 11.71 14.30 -7.91
CA ASN A 372 10.91 14.46 -9.11
C ASN A 372 10.02 13.22 -9.32
N TYR A 373 8.85 13.42 -9.91
CA TYR A 373 7.92 12.32 -10.21
C TYR A 373 7.98 11.98 -11.68
N ARG A 374 8.25 10.70 -11.99
CA ARG A 374 8.11 10.20 -13.36
C ARG A 374 6.67 9.77 -13.59
N LYS A 375 6.02 10.39 -14.58
CA LYS A 375 4.67 10.01 -15.03
C LYS A 375 4.76 9.58 -16.49
N ASN A 376 4.36 8.34 -16.77
CA ASN A 376 4.23 7.89 -18.15
C ASN A 376 2.84 8.27 -18.70
N GLU A 377 2.73 8.50 -20.01
CA GLU A 377 1.44 8.87 -20.66
C GLU A 377 0.35 7.80 -20.42
N LEU A 378 0.73 6.52 -20.43
CA LEU A 378 -0.19 5.41 -20.12
C LEU A 378 -0.66 5.42 -18.67
N GLU A 379 0.24 5.72 -17.73
CA GLU A 379 -0.11 5.84 -16.31
C GLU A 379 -1.04 7.03 -16.08
N GLU A 380 -0.75 8.16 -16.72
CA GLU A 380 -1.59 9.35 -16.65
C GLU A 380 -2.99 9.07 -17.22
N LYS A 381 -3.10 8.45 -18.40
CA LYS A 381 -4.40 8.04 -18.98
C LYS A 381 -5.14 7.07 -18.06
N MET A 382 -4.46 6.08 -17.47
CA MET A 382 -5.03 5.12 -16.54
C MET A 382 -5.55 5.80 -15.26
N LEU A 383 -4.75 6.67 -14.64
CA LEU A 383 -5.11 7.40 -13.42
C LEU A 383 -6.24 8.42 -13.67
N LEU A 384 -6.26 9.05 -14.84
CA LEU A 384 -7.36 9.94 -15.24
C LEU A 384 -8.68 9.17 -15.40
N ASN A 385 -8.64 7.90 -15.81
CA ASN A 385 -9.84 7.07 -15.92
C ASN A 385 -10.45 6.68 -14.57
N LEU A 386 -9.65 6.56 -13.49
CA LEU A 386 -10.12 6.18 -12.16
C LEU A 386 -11.12 7.17 -11.55
N HIS A 387 -10.95 8.46 -11.83
CA HIS A 387 -11.84 9.51 -11.34
C HIS A 387 -13.02 9.82 -12.28
N LYS A 388 -13.14 9.12 -13.42
CA LYS A 388 -14.29 9.31 -14.31
C LYS A 388 -15.53 8.71 -13.65
N LYS A 389 -16.61 9.48 -13.67
CA LYS A 389 -17.94 8.99 -13.30
C LYS A 389 -18.36 7.89 -14.28
N LYS A 390 -19.25 6.99 -13.85
CA LYS A 390 -19.77 5.97 -14.77
C LYS A 390 -20.56 6.69 -15.86
N TRP A 391 -20.43 6.24 -17.10
CA TRP A 391 -21.16 6.84 -18.22
C TRP A 391 -22.68 6.76 -18.02
N THR A 392 -23.15 5.73 -17.31
CA THR A 392 -24.56 5.54 -16.95
C THR A 392 -25.09 6.59 -15.98
N ASP A 393 -24.24 7.17 -15.12
CA ASP A 393 -24.69 8.10 -14.08
C ASP A 393 -25.38 9.34 -14.67
N GLY A 394 -25.07 9.71 -15.92
CA GLY A 394 -25.71 10.81 -16.63
C GLY A 394 -27.02 10.45 -17.34
N LEU A 395 -27.30 9.15 -17.52
CA LEU A 395 -28.52 8.63 -18.15
C LEU A 395 -29.52 8.09 -17.11
N THR A 396 -29.08 7.90 -15.86
CA THR A 396 -29.97 7.48 -14.79
C THR A 396 -30.69 8.68 -14.19
N LEU A 397 -32.01 8.71 -14.33
CA LEU A 397 -32.87 9.64 -13.62
C LEU A 397 -33.06 9.23 -12.16
N LYS A 398 -33.08 10.21 -11.25
CA LYS A 398 -33.54 9.97 -9.88
C LYS A 398 -35.05 9.75 -9.88
N ARG A 399 -35.57 9.01 -8.90
CA ARG A 399 -37.02 8.82 -8.74
C ARG A 399 -37.71 10.17 -8.50
N PHE A 400 -38.73 10.47 -9.29
CA PHE A 400 -39.46 11.74 -9.24
C PHE A 400 -40.03 12.05 -7.86
N ASP A 401 -40.59 11.06 -7.15
CA ASP A 401 -41.14 11.28 -5.80
C ASP A 401 -40.06 11.73 -4.79
N SER A 402 -38.87 11.11 -4.86
CA SER A 402 -37.75 11.46 -3.99
C SER A 402 -37.21 12.86 -4.30
N HIS A 403 -37.11 13.18 -5.60
CA HIS A 403 -36.63 14.47 -6.06
C HIS A 403 -37.60 15.60 -5.70
N SER A 404 -38.91 15.38 -5.86
CA SER A 404 -39.95 16.34 -5.47
C SER A 404 -39.91 16.63 -3.97
N LYS A 405 -39.75 15.60 -3.12
CA LYS A 405 -39.61 15.77 -1.67
C LYS A 405 -38.36 16.58 -1.30
N THR A 406 -37.23 16.31 -1.94
CA THR A 406 -35.99 17.09 -1.73
C THR A 406 -36.16 18.54 -2.13
N ASN A 407 -36.83 18.81 -3.25
CA ASN A 407 -37.10 20.16 -3.73
C ASN A 407 -38.01 20.93 -2.75
N GLU A 408 -39.08 20.29 -2.28
CA GLU A 408 -39.98 20.88 -1.28
C GLU A 408 -39.24 21.23 0.02
N GLN A 409 -38.41 20.30 0.53
CA GLN A 409 -37.58 20.54 1.72
C GLN A 409 -36.61 21.70 1.53
N THR A 410 -35.90 21.73 0.39
CA THR A 410 -34.93 22.79 0.10
C THR A 410 -35.61 24.15 -0.05
N VAL A 411 -36.78 24.22 -0.68
CA VAL A 411 -37.55 25.47 -0.81
C VAL A 411 -38.08 25.94 0.56
N GLN A 412 -38.51 25.01 1.41
CA GLN A 412 -38.94 25.35 2.78
C GLN A 412 -37.77 25.89 3.63
N GLU A 413 -36.58 25.32 3.49
CA GLU A 413 -35.36 25.83 4.11
C GLU A 413 -34.97 27.20 3.56
N MET A 414 -35.07 27.40 2.24
CA MET A 414 -34.83 28.69 1.60
C MET A 414 -35.80 29.77 2.10
N LEU A 415 -37.08 29.45 2.33
CA LEU A 415 -38.03 30.39 2.92
C LEU A 415 -37.58 30.84 4.32
N ASN A 416 -37.16 29.89 5.16
CA ASN A 416 -36.66 30.20 6.49
C ASN A 416 -35.39 31.06 6.44
N LEU A 417 -34.49 30.79 5.49
CA LEU A 417 -33.28 31.60 5.27
C LEU A 417 -33.61 32.99 4.71
N ALA A 418 -34.63 33.13 3.85
CA ALA A 418 -35.06 34.42 3.32
C ALA A 418 -35.63 35.33 4.43
N ILE A 419 -36.40 34.76 5.36
CA ILE A 419 -36.89 35.51 6.53
C ILE A 419 -35.71 35.98 7.40
N LYS A 420 -34.73 35.10 7.65
CA LYS A 420 -33.50 35.45 8.38
C LYS A 420 -32.68 36.51 7.65
N TYR A 421 -32.59 36.43 6.32
CA TYR A 421 -31.87 37.39 5.49
C TYR A 421 -32.56 38.77 5.54
N ASN A 422 -33.88 38.84 5.41
CA ASN A 422 -34.62 40.10 5.56
C ASN A 422 -34.39 40.74 6.93
N LYS A 423 -34.38 39.94 8.00
CA LYS A 423 -34.07 40.42 9.35
C LYS A 423 -32.63 40.92 9.46
N ALA A 424 -31.68 40.19 8.88
CA ALA A 424 -30.26 40.59 8.86
C ALA A 424 -30.04 41.91 8.11
N VAL A 425 -30.73 42.13 6.99
CA VAL A 425 -30.66 43.38 6.22
C VAL A 425 -31.25 44.55 7.01
N GLN A 426 -32.34 44.34 7.75
CA GLN A 426 -32.90 45.36 8.64
C GLN A 426 -31.94 45.72 9.78
N GLU A 427 -31.25 44.73 10.35
CA GLU A 427 -30.21 44.95 11.37
C GLU A 427 -28.94 45.61 10.79
N GLU A 428 -28.67 45.43 9.50
CA GLU A 428 -27.53 46.03 8.79
C GLU A 428 -27.66 47.56 8.65
N ASP A 429 -28.87 48.07 8.45
CA ASP A 429 -29.15 49.51 8.36
C ASP A 429 -28.94 50.25 9.71
N GLU A 430 -29.02 49.54 10.84
CA GLU A 430 -28.92 50.13 12.18
C GLU A 430 -27.49 50.13 12.76
N LEU A 431 -26.58 49.28 12.26
CA LEU A 431 -25.25 49.08 12.83
C LEU A 431 -24.11 49.48 11.89
N SER A 432 -22.97 49.87 12.49
CA SER A 432 -21.75 50.12 11.72
C SER A 432 -21.10 48.80 11.24
N PRO A 433 -20.41 48.80 10.08
CA PRO A 433 -19.88 47.59 9.44
C PRO A 433 -18.88 46.81 10.30
N GLU A 434 -18.10 47.48 11.15
CA GLU A 434 -17.15 46.82 12.05
C GLU A 434 -17.84 46.05 13.19
N LYS A 435 -18.95 46.59 13.71
CA LYS A 435 -19.74 45.92 14.75
C LYS A 435 -20.56 44.77 14.16
N LEU A 436 -21.03 44.91 12.91
CA LEU A 436 -21.70 43.85 12.16
C LEU A 436 -20.77 42.67 11.90
N ALA A 437 -19.52 42.93 11.51
CA ALA A 437 -18.54 41.87 11.30
C ALA A 437 -18.33 41.03 12.57
N ILE A 438 -18.28 41.66 13.75
CA ILE A 438 -18.14 40.97 15.03
C ILE A 438 -19.45 40.27 15.44
N ALA A 439 -20.61 40.89 15.22
CA ALA A 439 -21.92 40.32 15.56
C ALA A 439 -22.30 39.11 14.69
N ASN A 440 -21.79 39.06 13.45
CA ASN A 440 -22.00 37.97 12.51
C ASN A 440 -21.11 36.75 12.79
N VAL A 441 -20.04 36.89 13.59
CA VAL A 441 -19.21 35.76 14.00
C VAL A 441 -20.02 34.82 14.89
N GLY A 442 -20.24 33.59 14.41
CA GLY A 442 -21.01 32.56 15.12
C GLY A 442 -22.50 32.49 14.73
N ARG A 443 -22.98 33.40 13.87
CA ARG A 443 -24.32 33.29 13.25
C ARG A 443 -24.22 32.72 11.84
N GLN A 444 -25.28 32.02 11.42
CA GLN A 444 -25.37 31.49 10.06
C GLN A 444 -25.55 32.65 9.06
N ASP A 445 -24.65 32.78 8.09
CA ASP A 445 -24.75 33.78 7.03
C ASP A 445 -25.86 33.38 6.02
N ALA A 446 -27.04 33.99 6.20
CA ALA A 446 -28.22 33.66 5.41
C ALA A 446 -28.01 33.91 3.90
N LYS A 447 -27.20 34.91 3.52
CA LYS A 447 -26.94 35.22 2.10
C LYS A 447 -26.16 34.09 1.43
N LYS A 448 -25.03 33.71 2.03
CA LYS A 448 -24.16 32.66 1.50
C LYS A 448 -24.88 31.30 1.39
N HIS A 449 -25.69 30.96 2.39
CA HIS A 449 -26.48 29.74 2.35
C HIS A 449 -27.59 29.79 1.29
N LEU A 450 -28.27 30.94 1.11
CA LEU A 450 -29.24 31.09 0.02
C LEU A 450 -28.60 30.86 -1.36
N GLU A 451 -27.42 31.46 -1.61
CA GLU A 451 -26.68 31.26 -2.86
C GLU A 451 -26.29 29.79 -3.07
N GLU A 452 -25.83 29.10 -2.02
CA GLU A 452 -25.50 27.67 -2.07
C GLU A 452 -26.71 26.79 -2.38
N HIS A 453 -27.84 27.00 -1.70
CA HIS A 453 -29.07 26.24 -1.93
C HIS A 453 -29.65 26.50 -3.32
N VAL A 454 -29.63 27.74 -3.80
CA VAL A 454 -30.06 28.09 -5.17
C VAL A 454 -29.19 27.38 -6.21
N SER A 455 -27.86 27.41 -6.05
CA SER A 455 -26.92 26.74 -6.96
C SER A 455 -27.15 25.22 -7.02
N ASN A 456 -27.33 24.59 -5.86
CA ASN A 456 -27.59 23.15 -5.75
C ASN A 456 -28.95 22.77 -6.35
N LEU A 457 -30.00 23.54 -6.03
CA LEU A 457 -31.37 23.31 -6.53
C LEU A 457 -31.44 23.46 -8.05
N MET A 458 -30.84 24.52 -8.60
CA MET A 458 -30.76 24.73 -10.05
C MET A 458 -30.00 23.59 -10.72
N SER A 459 -28.81 23.24 -10.21
CA SER A 459 -28.00 22.17 -10.80
C SER A 459 -28.74 20.84 -10.82
N SER A 460 -29.38 20.47 -9.71
CA SER A 460 -30.15 19.22 -9.60
C SER A 460 -31.35 19.20 -10.56
N ASN A 461 -32.14 20.28 -10.61
CA ASN A 461 -33.34 20.36 -11.43
C ASN A 461 -33.03 20.45 -12.93
N ILE A 462 -31.99 21.20 -13.32
CA ILE A 462 -31.57 21.30 -14.72
C ILE A 462 -31.10 19.94 -15.21
N VAL A 463 -30.27 19.22 -14.43
CA VAL A 463 -29.80 17.87 -14.80
C VAL A 463 -30.96 16.88 -14.90
N GLN A 464 -31.89 16.89 -13.95
CA GLN A 464 -33.06 15.99 -13.99
C GLN A 464 -33.99 16.29 -15.17
N THR A 465 -34.24 17.58 -15.45
CA THR A 465 -35.10 18.00 -16.58
C THR A 465 -34.43 17.65 -17.91
N LEU A 466 -33.14 17.95 -18.05
CA LEU A 466 -32.37 17.61 -19.23
C LEU A 466 -32.29 16.11 -19.46
N GLY A 467 -32.07 15.32 -18.41
CA GLY A 467 -32.09 13.86 -18.49
C GLY A 467 -33.45 13.34 -18.96
N THR A 468 -34.55 13.90 -18.46
CA THR A 468 -35.90 13.49 -18.86
C THR A 468 -36.16 13.82 -20.33
N MET A 469 -35.75 15.00 -20.80
CA MET A 469 -35.87 15.39 -22.21
C MET A 469 -35.01 14.51 -23.12
N LEU A 470 -33.78 14.19 -22.70
CA LEU A 470 -32.90 13.28 -23.44
C LEU A 470 -33.52 11.90 -23.56
N ASP A 471 -34.04 11.34 -22.46
CA ASP A 471 -34.65 10.02 -22.46
C ASP A 471 -35.84 9.96 -23.41
N THR A 472 -36.68 11.01 -23.50
CA THR A 472 -37.83 11.02 -24.43
C THR A 472 -37.48 11.08 -25.91
N VAL A 473 -36.25 11.49 -26.26
CA VAL A 473 -35.81 11.62 -27.66
C VAL A 473 -34.94 10.43 -28.09
N VAL A 474 -34.15 9.90 -27.15
CA VAL A 474 -33.15 8.85 -27.42
C VAL A 474 -33.75 7.44 -27.27
N PHE A 475 -34.66 7.23 -26.33
CA PHE A 475 -35.32 5.95 -26.04
C PHE A 475 -36.82 6.03 -26.32
#